data_AF-A0A7C5XCJ4-F1
#
_entry.id   AF-A0A7C5XCJ4-F1
#
_cell.length_a   1.000
_cell.length_b   1.000
_cell.length_c   1.000
_cell.angle_alpha   90.00
_cell.angle_beta   90.00
_cell.angle_gamma   90.00
#
_symmetry.space_group_name_H-M   'P 1'
#
loop_
_entity.id
_entity.type
_entity.pdbx_description
1 polymer ?
#
loop_
_entity_poly.entity_id
_entity_poly.type
_entity_poly.pdbx_seq_one_letter_code
_entity_poly.pdbx_strand_id
1 'polypeptide(L)' 'MIVKVVQVRDVTIIKVDLRPCADVFIFRFHGRELELCGKTLVLSEELGDFRKGLLIMSKTPFFVECEAGSCVAAKAQV' A
#
# COMPACT_ATOMS: atom_id res chain seq x y z
N MET A 1 7.73 -4.45 13.02
CA MET A 1 7.74 -4.65 11.54
C MET A 1 8.00 -3.29 10.92
N ILE A 2 9.00 -3.16 10.02
CA ILE A 2 9.35 -1.87 9.40
C ILE A 2 8.71 -1.84 8.02
N VAL A 3 7.77 -0.91 7.80
CA VAL A 3 7.19 -0.63 6.48
C VAL A 3 8.08 0.40 5.80
N LYS A 4 8.62 0.05 4.62
CA LYS A 4 9.39 1.01 3.81
C LYS A 4 8.47 1.66 2.79
N VAL A 5 8.50 2.99 2.77
CA VAL A 5 7.77 3.82 1.83
C VAL A 5 8.79 4.58 0.98
N VAL A 6 8.61 4.57 -0.33
CA VAL A 6 9.37 5.42 -1.26
C VAL A 6 8.37 6.14 -2.16
N GLN A 7 8.36 7.47 -2.11
CA GLN A 7 7.50 8.29 -2.94
C GLN A 7 8.32 8.95 -4.07
N VAL A 8 7.85 8.79 -5.31
CA VAL A 8 8.44 9.38 -6.52
C VAL A 8 7.33 10.06 -7.30
N ARG A 9 7.22 11.39 -7.18
CA ARG A 9 6.12 12.19 -7.76
C ARG A 9 4.75 11.63 -7.31
N ASP A 10 3.93 11.18 -8.27
CA ASP A 10 2.57 10.67 -8.05
C ASP A 10 2.55 9.15 -7.77
N VAL A 11 3.73 8.53 -7.63
CA VAL A 11 3.89 7.08 -7.45
C VAL A 11 4.46 6.76 -6.06
N THR A 12 3.81 5.86 -5.33
CA THR A 12 4.29 5.39 -4.02
C THR A 12 4.57 3.89 -4.03
N ILE A 13 5.73 3.49 -3.53
CA ILE A 13 6.08 2.09 -3.29
C ILE A 13 5.92 1.79 -1.81
N ILE A 14 5.07 0.82 -1.48
CA ILE A 14 4.79 0.39 -0.11
C ILE A 14 5.24 -1.06 0.04
N LYS A 15 6.20 -1.34 0.93
CA LYS A 15 6.66 -2.70 1.20
C LYS A 15 6.28 -3.14 2.61
N VAL A 16 5.42 -4.15 2.70
CA VAL A 16 4.92 -4.71 3.95
C VAL A 16 5.18 -6.21 4.04
N ASP A 17 5.57 -6.67 5.22
CA ASP A 17 5.73 -8.10 5.50
C ASP A 17 4.42 -8.70 6.03
N LEU A 18 3.38 -8.62 5.18
CA LEU A 18 2.05 -9.15 5.46
C LEU A 18 1.62 -10.02 4.28
N ARG A 19 1.02 -11.17 4.55
CA ARG A 19 0.44 -12.03 3.50
C ARG A 19 -0.78 -11.35 2.87
N PRO A 20 -0.94 -11.38 1.53
CA PRO A 20 -2.15 -10.88 0.89
C PRO A 20 -3.40 -11.62 1.36
N CYS A 21 -4.51 -10.90 1.51
CA CYS A 21 -5.82 -11.47 1.85
C CYS A 21 -6.64 -11.88 0.61
N ALA A 22 -6.34 -11.30 -0.55
CA ALA A 22 -6.99 -11.59 -1.83
C ALA A 22 -6.09 -11.14 -3.00
N ASP A 23 -6.46 -11.52 -4.23
CA ASP A 23 -5.77 -11.02 -5.44
C ASP A 23 -6.19 -9.58 -5.79
N VAL A 24 -7.36 -9.12 -5.33
CA VAL A 24 -7.81 -7.72 -5.41
C VAL A 24 -8.44 -7.33 -4.07
N PHE A 25 -8.06 -6.17 -3.52
CA PHE A 25 -8.61 -5.68 -2.26
C PHE A 25 -8.53 -4.16 -2.14
N ILE A 26 -9.32 -3.62 -1.24
CA ILE A 26 -9.29 -2.20 -0.86
C ILE A 26 -8.43 -2.06 0.40
N PHE A 27 -7.69 -0.96 0.48
CA PHE A 27 -6.99 -0.54 1.68
C PHE A 27 -7.10 0.97 1.84
N ARG A 28 -6.86 1.47 3.06
CA ARG A 28 -6.90 2.90 3.34
C ARG A 28 -5.64 3.34 4.05
N PHE A 29 -5.28 4.61 3.89
CA PHE A 29 -4.25 5.23 4.71
C PHE A 29 -4.68 6.61 5.19
N HIS A 30 -4.18 6.99 6.36
CA HIS A 30 -4.39 8.31 6.93
C HIS A 30 -3.14 8.72 7.71
N GLY A 31 -2.38 9.68 7.17
CA GLY A 31 -1.09 10.09 7.73
C GLY A 31 -0.11 8.91 7.79
N ARG A 32 0.15 8.41 9.00
CA ARG A 32 1.06 7.28 9.24
C ARG A 32 0.35 5.95 9.42
N GLU A 33 -0.97 5.90 9.37
CA GLU A 33 -1.73 4.67 9.56
C GLU A 33 -2.11 4.07 8.21
N LEU A 34 -1.95 2.77 8.09
CA LEU A 34 -2.30 1.98 6.91
C LEU A 34 -3.22 0.84 7.33
N GLU A 35 -4.48 0.89 6.93
CA GLU A 35 -5.46 -0.18 7.13
C GLU A 35 -5.44 -1.12 5.92
N LEU A 36 -4.89 -2.32 6.12
CA LEU A 36 -4.64 -3.29 5.06
C LEU A 36 -5.04 -4.69 5.51
N CYS A 37 -5.90 -5.36 4.73
CA CYS A 37 -6.38 -6.72 5.03
C CYS A 37 -6.94 -6.88 6.46
N GLY A 38 -7.70 -5.89 6.94
CA GLY A 38 -8.28 -5.89 8.29
C GLY A 38 -7.28 -5.64 9.43
N LYS A 39 -6.05 -5.21 9.11
CA LYS A 39 -5.02 -4.86 10.09
C LYS A 39 -4.62 -3.40 9.93
N THR A 40 -4.42 -2.72 11.05
CA THR A 40 -3.82 -1.37 11.07
C THR A 40 -2.32 -1.50 11.28
N LEU A 41 -1.55 -0.89 10.39
CA LEU A 41 -0.09 -0.81 10.43
C LEU A 41 0.32 0.66 10.63
N VAL A 42 1.34 0.88 11.45
CA VAL A 42 1.92 2.22 11.63
C VAL A 42 3.21 2.31 10.79
N LEU A 43 3.23 3.28 9.89
CA LEU A 43 4.34 3.59 9.00
C LEU A 43 5.42 4.39 9.75
N SER A 44 6.67 4.23 9.34
CA SER A 44 7.78 5.02 9.91
C SER A 44 7.70 6.49 9.52
N GLU A 45 7.12 6.79 8.37
CA GLU A 45 6.98 8.12 7.80
C GLU A 45 5.53 8.34 7.38
N GLU A 46 5.14 9.61 7.26
CA GLU A 46 3.82 9.99 6.80
C GLU A 46 3.67 9.69 5.31
N LEU A 47 2.56 9.06 4.95
CA LEU A 47 2.24 8.77 3.56
C LEU A 47 1.51 10.00 2.99
N GLY A 48 2.16 10.73 2.09
CA GLY A 48 1.52 11.79 1.34
C GLY A 48 0.49 11.24 0.35
N ASP A 49 -0.37 12.12 -0.17
CA ASP A 49 -1.30 11.76 -1.24
C ASP A 49 -0.55 11.28 -2.48
N PHE A 50 -1.06 10.22 -3.10
CA PHE A 50 -0.55 9.67 -4.35
C PHE A 50 -1.70 9.03 -5.11
N ARG A 51 -1.57 8.97 -6.45
CA ARG A 51 -2.61 8.39 -7.31
C ARG A 51 -2.30 6.96 -7.71
N LYS A 52 -1.02 6.63 -7.88
CA LYS A 52 -0.56 5.32 -8.35
C LYS A 52 0.46 4.73 -7.41
N GLY A 53 0.51 3.42 -7.28
CA GLY A 53 1.52 2.81 -6.43
C GLY A 53 1.86 1.38 -6.77
N LEU A 54 2.91 0.90 -6.11
CA LEU A 54 3.30 -0.49 -6.10
C LEU A 54 3.31 -0.95 -4.64
N LEU A 55 2.39 -1.84 -4.30
CA LEU A 55 2.34 -2.48 -3.00
C LEU A 55 3.01 -3.86 -3.11
N ILE A 56 3.98 -4.13 -2.24
CA ILE A 56 4.69 -5.41 -2.19
C ILE A 56 4.37 -6.08 -0.86
N MET A 57 3.56 -7.14 -0.93
CA MET A 57 3.10 -7.93 0.21
C MET A 57 3.77 -9.32 0.19
N SER A 58 4.67 -9.59 1.14
CA SER A 58 5.41 -10.87 1.22
C SER A 58 5.94 -11.35 -0.15
N LYS A 59 6.66 -10.45 -0.85
CA LYS A 59 7.24 -10.63 -2.21
C LYS A 59 6.23 -10.70 -3.36
N THR A 60 4.93 -10.54 -3.10
CA THR A 60 3.89 -10.47 -4.13
C THR A 60 3.60 -9.01 -4.50
N PRO A 61 3.79 -8.59 -5.77
CA PRO A 61 3.53 -7.22 -6.21
C PRO A 61 2.05 -6.98 -6.55
N PHE A 62 1.58 -5.78 -6.23
CA PHE A 62 0.23 -5.28 -6.51
C PHE A 62 0.31 -3.88 -7.11
N PHE A 63 -0.38 -3.64 -8.21
CA PHE A 63 -0.63 -2.29 -8.69
C PHE A 63 -1.69 -1.63 -7.82
N VAL A 64 -1.47 -0.35 -7.51
CA VAL A 64 -2.34 0.43 -6.65
C VAL A 64 -2.85 1.65 -7.42
N GLU A 65 -4.14 1.91 -7.29
CA GLU A 65 -4.75 3.19 -7.61
C GLU A 65 -5.42 3.75 -6.36
N CYS A 66 -5.19 5.03 -6.07
CA CYS A 66 -5.67 5.69 -4.87
C CYS A 66 -6.33 7.04 -5.18
N GLU A 67 -7.33 7.36 -4.38
CA GLU A 67 -7.98 8.67 -4.35
C GLU A 67 -8.29 9.02 -2.90
N ALA A 68 -7.78 10.17 -2.44
CA ALA A 68 -8.00 10.72 -1.10
C ALA A 68 -7.82 9.69 0.05
N GLY A 69 -6.72 8.94 0.04
CA GLY A 69 -6.42 7.94 1.07
C GLY A 69 -7.15 6.60 0.94
N SER A 70 -8.07 6.44 -0.02
CA SER A 70 -8.74 5.17 -0.32
C SER A 70 -8.16 4.53 -1.57
N CYS A 71 -7.73 3.29 -1.46
CA CYS A 71 -6.92 2.63 -2.47
C CYS A 71 -7.46 1.27 -2.87
N VAL A 72 -7.35 0.95 -4.16
CA VAL A 72 -7.57 -0.39 -4.69
C VAL A 72 -6.21 -0.97 -5.06
N ALA A 73 -5.93 -2.19 -4.60
CA ALA A 73 -4.77 -2.96 -4.97
C ALA A 73 -5.19 -4.18 -5.79
N ALA A 74 -4.53 -4.40 -6.93
CA ALA A 74 -4.71 -5.57 -7.79
C ALA A 74 -3.37 -6.26 -8.00
N LYS A 75 -3.33 -7.57 -7.80
CA LYS A 75 -2.13 -8.39 -7.95
C LYS A 75 -1.60 -8.24 -9.36
N ALA A 76 -0.31 -7.90 -9.49
CA ALA A 76 0.32 -7.86 -10.78
C ALA A 76 0.45 -9.31 -11.30
N GLN A 77 -0.15 -9.59 -12.44
CA GLN A 77 0.15 -10.79 -13.21
C GLN A 77 1.36 -10.45 -14.08
N VAL A 78 2.49 -11.07 -13.75
CA VAL A 78 3.75 -10.97 -14.49
C VAL A 78 4.07 -12.35 -15.04
#